data_AF-A0A2K6SWU6-F1
#
_entry.id   AF-A0A2K6SWU6-F1
#
_cell.length_a   1.000
_cell.length_b   1.000
_cell.length_c   1.000
_cell.angle_alpha   90.00
_cell.angle_beta   90.00
_cell.angle_gamma   90.00
#
_symmetry.space_group_name_H-M   'P 1'
#
loop_
_entity.id
_entity.type
_entity.pdbx_description
1 polymer ?
#
loop_
_entity_poly.entity_id
_entity_poly.type
_entity_poly.pdbx_seq_one_letter_code
_entity_poly.pdbx_strand_id
1 'polypeptide(L)'
;MAAIGVHLGCTSACVAVYKDGRAGVVANDAGDRVTPAVVAYSANEEIVGLAAKQNRIRNISNTVMKVKQILGRSQKFGPWTWLLSNYP
;
A
#
# COMPACT_ATOMS: atom_id res chain seq x y z
N MET A 1 28.35 1.99 -3.41
CA MET A 1 27.05 2.68 -3.36
C MET A 1 25.96 1.61 -3.38
N ALA A 2 25.01 1.65 -2.45
CA ALA A 2 23.86 0.75 -2.47
C ALA A 2 22.63 1.51 -2.99
N ALA A 3 21.79 0.89 -3.81
CA ALA A 3 20.55 1.46 -4.30
C ALA A 3 19.37 0.54 -3.98
N ILE A 4 18.20 1.12 -3.77
CA ILE A 4 16.96 0.39 -3.50
C ILE A 4 15.98 0.68 -4.64
N GLY A 5 15.50 -0.37 -5.28
CA GLY A 5 14.41 -0.30 -6.25
C GLY A 5 13.11 -0.71 -5.59
N VAL A 6 12.08 0.14 -5.66
CA VAL A 6 10.74 -0.18 -5.16
C VAL A 6 9.81 -0.29 -6.36
N HIS A 7 9.17 -1.45 -6.50
CA HIS A 7 8.13 -1.65 -7.50
C HIS A 7 6.77 -1.70 -6.79
N LEU A 8 5.88 -0.78 -7.17
CA LEU A 8 4.51 -0.73 -6.72
C LEU A 8 3.58 -1.06 -7.90
N GLY A 9 2.99 -2.24 -7.87
CA GLY A 9 1.89 -2.64 -8.73
C GLY A 9 0.53 -2.26 -8.14
N CYS A 10 -0.55 -2.62 -8.82
CA CYS A 10 -1.91 -2.43 -8.30
C CYS A 10 -2.28 -3.44 -7.20
N THR A 11 -1.71 -4.64 -7.24
CA THR A 11 -2.04 -5.76 -6.34
C THR A 11 -0.83 -6.35 -5.64
N SER A 12 0.38 -6.02 -6.09
CA SER A 12 1.63 -6.55 -5.60
C SER A 12 2.70 -5.47 -5.53
N ALA A 13 3.66 -5.67 -4.66
CA ALA A 13 4.84 -4.85 -4.48
C ALA A 13 6.07 -5.74 -4.30
N CYS A 14 7.23 -5.25 -4.69
CA CYS A 14 8.51 -5.89 -4.39
C CYS A 14 9.59 -4.83 -4.20
N VAL A 15 10.65 -5.21 -3.50
CA VAL A 15 11.81 -4.36 -3.23
C VAL A 15 13.06 -5.09 -3.67
N ALA A 16 13.91 -4.40 -4.40
CA ALA A 16 15.21 -4.90 -4.83
C ALA A 16 16.32 -4.03 -4.23
N VAL A 17 17.44 -4.66 -3.91
CA VAL A 17 18.65 -3.97 -3.47
C VAL A 17 19.75 -4.24 -4.49
N TYR A 18 20.43 -3.18 -4.92
CA TYR A 18 21.65 -3.25 -5.71
C TYR A 18 22.83 -2.90 -4.82
N LYS A 19 23.72 -3.86 -4.60
CA LYS A 19 24.93 -3.69 -3.78
C LYS A 19 26.05 -4.58 -4.32
N ASP A 20 27.28 -4.09 -4.29
CA ASP A 20 28.48 -4.84 -4.69
C ASP A 20 28.40 -5.44 -6.10
N GLY A 21 27.83 -4.68 -7.04
CA GLY A 21 27.68 -5.08 -8.43
C GLY A 21 26.54 -6.07 -8.70
N ARG A 22 25.76 -6.46 -7.69
CA ARG A 22 24.68 -7.45 -7.80
C ARG A 22 23.34 -6.86 -7.41
N ALA A 23 22.31 -7.18 -8.19
CA ALA A 23 20.91 -6.88 -7.86
C ALA A 23 20.24 -8.13 -7.27
N GLY A 24 19.48 -7.97 -6.20
CA GLY A 24 18.66 -9.04 -5.62
C GLY A 24 17.31 -8.52 -5.15
N VAL A 25 16.25 -9.32 -5.33
CA VAL A 25 14.93 -9.03 -4.76
C VAL A 25 14.86 -9.56 -3.33
N VAL A 26 14.43 -8.71 -2.42
CA VAL A 26 14.33 -8.99 -0.99
C VAL A 26 13.10 -9.86 -0.74
N ALA A 27 13.27 -10.94 0.02
CA ALA A 27 12.16 -11.76 0.48
C ALA A 27 11.48 -11.09 1.69
N ASN A 28 10.16 -11.24 1.77
CA ASN A 28 9.39 -10.86 2.96
C ASN A 28 9.51 -11.91 4.07
N ASP A 29 8.84 -11.66 5.19
CA ASP A 29 8.89 -12.53 6.37
C ASP A 29 8.36 -13.94 6.12
N ALA A 30 7.55 -14.14 5.06
CA ALA A 30 7.06 -15.45 4.63
C ALA A 30 8.00 -16.17 3.63
N GLY A 31 9.11 -15.52 3.24
CA GLY A 31 10.06 -16.04 2.25
C GLY A 31 9.71 -15.70 0.80
N ASP A 32 8.58 -15.04 0.55
CA ASP A 32 8.15 -14.65 -0.79
C ASP A 32 8.87 -13.37 -1.26
N ARG A 33 9.25 -13.32 -2.53
CA ARG A 33 9.87 -12.11 -3.15
C ARG A 33 8.86 -11.10 -3.70
N VAL A 34 7.58 -11.42 -3.57
CA VAL A 34 6.47 -10.54 -3.98
C VAL A 34 5.49 -10.44 -2.82
N THR A 35 5.22 -9.21 -2.40
CA THR A 35 4.30 -8.92 -1.30
C THR A 35 2.99 -8.35 -1.83
N PRO A 36 1.82 -8.82 -1.39
CA PRO A 36 0.56 -8.18 -1.76
C PRO A 36 0.52 -6.71 -1.36
N ALA A 37 0.13 -5.82 -2.28
CA ALA A 37 0.00 -4.38 -2.01
C ALA A 37 -1.34 -4.09 -1.34
N VAL A 38 -1.47 -4.53 -0.09
CA VAL A 38 -2.69 -4.46 0.72
C VAL A 38 -2.33 -4.01 2.13
N VAL A 39 -3.11 -3.07 2.66
CA VAL A 39 -3.00 -2.57 4.03
C VAL A 39 -4.38 -2.69 4.68
N ALA A 40 -4.45 -3.33 5.84
CA ALA A 40 -5.67 -3.42 6.65
C ALA A 40 -5.43 -2.70 7.98
N TYR A 41 -6.33 -1.79 8.33
CA TYR A 41 -6.28 -1.04 9.57
C TYR A 41 -7.09 -1.75 10.64
N SER A 42 -6.51 -1.84 11.83
CA SER A 42 -7.17 -2.23 13.08
C SER A 42 -7.17 -1.03 14.03
N ALA A 43 -7.74 -1.18 15.23
CA ALA A 43 -7.82 -0.09 16.19
C ALA A 43 -6.43 0.45 16.62
N ASN A 44 -5.43 -0.42 16.72
CA ASN A 44 -4.11 -0.09 17.26
C ASN A 44 -2.94 -0.50 16.33
N GLU A 45 -3.22 -1.09 15.17
CA GLU A 45 -2.17 -1.63 14.30
C GLU A 45 -2.52 -1.53 12.81
N GLU A 46 -1.47 -1.48 12.00
CA GLU A 46 -1.53 -1.57 10.55
C GLU A 46 -1.00 -2.92 10.12
N ILE A 47 -1.88 -3.74 9.54
CA ILE A 47 -1.53 -5.06 9.03
C ILE A 47 -1.23 -4.90 7.53
N VAL A 48 -0.10 -5.40 7.07
CA VAL A 48 0.34 -5.27 5.67
C VAL A 48 0.56 -6.61 4.99
N GLY A 49 0.51 -6.64 3.66
CA GLY A 49 0.95 -7.79 2.87
C GLY A 49 -0.03 -8.97 2.90
N LEU A 50 0.50 -10.18 3.08
CA LEU A 50 -0.29 -11.41 3.01
C LEU A 50 -1.33 -11.51 4.13
N ALA A 51 -0.97 -11.13 5.35
CA ALA A 51 -1.87 -11.12 6.50
C ALA A 51 -3.08 -10.20 6.25
N ALA A 52 -2.83 -8.99 5.72
CA ALA A 52 -3.88 -8.05 5.36
C ALA A 52 -4.80 -8.61 4.26
N LYS A 53 -4.21 -9.25 3.24
CA LYS A 53 -4.96 -9.90 2.15
C LYS A 53 -5.85 -11.04 2.66
N GLN A 54 -5.38 -11.84 3.62
CA GLN A 54 -6.15 -12.93 4.23
C GLN A 54 -7.30 -12.40 5.10
N ASN A 55 -7.07 -11.32 5.85
CA ASN A 55 -8.08 -10.72 6.70
C ASN A 55 -9.14 -9.91 5.92
N ARG A 56 -8.89 -9.60 4.65
CA ARG A 56 -9.76 -8.76 3.81
C ARG A 56 -11.24 -9.14 3.83
N ILE A 57 -11.58 -10.42 3.87
CA ILE A 57 -12.99 -10.86 3.86
C ILE A 57 -13.70 -10.45 5.15
N ARG A 58 -12.99 -10.47 6.28
CA ARG A 58 -13.54 -10.14 7.60
C ARG A 58 -13.49 -8.65 7.91
N ASN A 59 -12.49 -7.94 7.40
CA ASN A 59 -12.24 -6.52 7.69
C ASN A 59 -12.23 -5.67 6.40
N ILE A 60 -13.19 -5.89 5.51
CA ILE A 60 -13.16 -5.26 4.18
C ILE A 60 -13.28 -3.74 4.23
N SER A 61 -14.05 -3.20 5.17
CA SER A 61 -14.27 -1.76 5.33
C SER A 61 -12.98 -1.01 5.68
N ASN A 62 -12.09 -1.66 6.43
CA ASN A 62 -10.81 -1.06 6.86
C ASN A 62 -9.62 -1.63 6.06
N THR A 63 -9.86 -2.29 4.93
CA THR A 63 -8.80 -2.82 4.07
C THR A 63 -8.67 -2.01 2.78
N VAL A 64 -7.51 -1.40 2.58
CA VAL A 64 -7.17 -0.60 1.41
C VAL A 64 -6.36 -1.43 0.41
N MET A 65 -6.79 -1.42 -0.86
CA MET A 65 -6.13 -2.09 -1.97
C MET A 65 -6.17 -1.24 -3.24
N LYS A 66 -5.41 -1.61 -4.28
CA LYS A 66 -5.42 -0.95 -5.60
C LYS A 66 -5.09 0.55 -5.55
N VAL A 67 -4.29 0.97 -4.57
CA VAL A 67 -3.90 2.37 -4.34
C VAL A 67 -3.36 3.02 -5.61
N LYS A 68 -2.55 2.31 -6.41
CA LYS A 68 -1.98 2.81 -7.67
C LYS A 68 -3.03 3.31 -8.68
N GLN A 69 -4.27 2.82 -8.63
CA GLN A 69 -5.33 3.28 -9.52
C GLN A 69 -5.93 4.63 -9.09
N ILE A 70 -5.74 5.00 -7.82
CA ILE A 70 -6.31 6.19 -7.19
C ILE A 70 -5.28 7.31 -7.13
N LEU A 71 -3.98 6.97 -7.07
CA LEU A 71 -2.89 7.96 -7.09
C LEU A 71 -3.03 8.91 -8.30
N GLY A 72 -2.90 10.20 -8.03
CA GLY A 72 -2.99 11.24 -9.06
C GLY A 72 -4.42 11.63 -9.47
N ARG A 73 -5.46 10.99 -8.93
CA ARG A 73 -6.84 11.45 -9.13
C ARG A 73 -7.11 12.67 -8.24
N SER A 74 -7.48 13.80 -8.85
CA SER A 74 -8.02 14.94 -8.12
C SER A 74 -9.38 14.55 -7.53
N GLN A 75 -9.48 14.50 -6.21
CA GLN A 75 -10.78 14.44 -5.55
C GLN A 75 -11.47 15.79 -5.76
N LYS A 76 -12.44 15.85 -6.68
CA LYS A 76 -13.33 17.00 -6.77
C LYS A 76 -14.29 16.91 -5.58
N PHE A 77 -13.88 17.52 -4.48
CA PHE A 77 -14.76 17.86 -3.39
C PHE A 77 -15.92 18.69 -3.96
N GLY A 78 -17.14 18.13 -3.89
CA GLY A 78 -18.33 18.81 -4.41
C GLY A 78 -18.56 20.16 -3.72
N PRO A 79 -19.38 21.06 -4.28
CA PRO A 79 -19.54 22.43 -3.79
C PRO A 79 -19.93 22.54 -2.29
N TRP A 80 -20.45 21.47 -1.70
CA TRP A 80 -20.87 21.37 -0.31
C TRP A 80 -19.74 21.23 0.72
N THR A 81 -18.53 20.84 0.32
CA THR A 81 -17.41 20.70 1.29
C THR A 81 -16.75 22.04 1.61
N TRP A 82 -16.86 23.03 0.72
CA TRP A 82 -16.49 24.42 1.01
C TRP A 82 -17.42 25.07 2.05
N LEU A 83 -18.71 24.69 2.04
CA LEU A 83 -19.69 25.10 3.06
C LEU A 83 -19.32 24.56 4.45
N LEU A 84 -18.89 23.30 4.57
CA LEU A 84 -18.51 22.71 5.86
C LEU A 84 -17.19 23.25 6.43
N SER A 85 -16.30 23.79 5.58
CA SER A 85 -15.06 24.45 6.03
C SER A 85 -15.27 25.88 6.52
N ASN A 86 -16.46 26.48 6.32
CA ASN A 86 -16.79 27.86 6.69
C ASN A 86 -18.03 27.97 7.60
N TYR A 87 -18.53 26.86 8.12
CA TYR A 87 -19.49 26.91 9.22
C TYR A 87 -18.72 27.16 10.54
N PRO A 88 -19.11 28.16 11.35
CA PRO A 88 -18.44 28.46 12.62
C PRO A 88 -18.57 27.34 13.64
#